data_AF-A0A0L8GZF7-F1
#
_entry.id   AF-A0A0L8GZF7-F1
#
_cell.length_a   1.000
_cell.length_b   1.000
_cell.length_c   1.000
_cell.angle_alpha   90.00
_cell.angle_beta   90.00
_cell.angle_gamma   90.00
#
_symmetry.space_group_name_H-M   'P 1'
#
loop_
_entity.id
_entity.type
_entity.pdbx_description
1 polymer ?
#
loop_
_entity_poly.entity_id
_entity_poly.type
_entity_poly.pdbx_seq_one_letter_code
_entity_poly.pdbx_strand_id
1 'polypeptide(L)'
;MGGPGGKKPPKDPDEEEDDPMNNPELVKIIIGQFKYQLKMDRMMVSESIKLHMEKIDEKIKTDYMIHSAPKSENIWIDSGNKSSGCLVL
;
A
#
# COMPACT_ATOMS: atom_id res chain seq x y z
N MET A 1 19.63 -47.44 22.38
CA MET A 1 18.68 -47.12 21.30
C MET A 1 19.28 -45.96 20.49
N GLY A 2 19.83 -46.24 19.31
CA GLY A 2 20.33 -45.21 18.39
C GLY A 2 19.30 -45.00 17.28
N GLY A 3 18.79 -43.77 17.14
CA GLY A 3 17.88 -43.41 16.04
C GLY A 3 18.60 -43.44 14.69
N PRO A 4 17.90 -43.71 13.58
CA PRO A 4 18.53 -43.77 12.27
C PRO A 4 18.94 -42.35 11.87
N GLY A 5 20.24 -42.16 11.67
CA GLY A 5 20.80 -40.98 11.02
C GLY A 5 20.28 -40.92 9.59
N GLY A 6 19.22 -40.14 9.37
CA GLY A 6 18.77 -39.78 8.04
C GLY A 6 19.89 -39.02 7.33
N LYS A 7 20.49 -39.64 6.32
CA LYS A 7 21.35 -38.92 5.37
C LYS A 7 20.49 -37.82 4.74
N LYS A 8 20.89 -36.55 4.91
CA LYS A 8 20.34 -35.47 4.08
C LYS A 8 20.55 -35.88 2.61
N PRO A 9 19.53 -35.75 1.76
CA PRO A 9 19.71 -35.98 0.33
C PRO A 9 20.82 -35.05 -0.19
N PRO A 10 21.61 -35.48 -1.19
CA PRO A 10 22.57 -34.61 -1.84
C PRO A 10 21.83 -33.37 -2.36
N LYS A 11 22.33 -32.19 -1.99
CA LYS A 11 21.83 -30.92 -2.52
C LYS A 11 22.24 -30.88 -3.99
N ASP A 12 21.28 -30.70 -4.90
CA ASP A 12 21.58 -30.57 -6.32
C ASP A 12 22.54 -29.37 -6.51
N PRO A 13 23.67 -29.53 -7.23
CA PRO A 13 24.63 -28.45 -7.43
C PRO A 13 24.08 -27.30 -8.28
N ASP A 14 22.92 -27.49 -8.90
CA ASP A 14 22.21 -26.48 -9.69
C ASP A 14 21.21 -25.64 -8.85
N GLU A 15 21.10 -25.87 -7.54
CA GLU A 15 20.42 -24.99 -6.57
C GLU A 15 21.38 -24.01 -5.88
N GLU A 16 22.41 -23.52 -6.58
CA GLU A 16 22.94 -22.20 -6.23
C GLU A 16 21.87 -21.19 -6.64
N GLU A 17 21.02 -20.81 -5.68
CA GLU A 17 20.22 -19.59 -5.77
C GLU A 17 21.12 -18.50 -6.38
N ASP A 18 20.71 -17.93 -7.51
CA ASP A 18 21.36 -16.78 -8.13
C ASP A 18 21.39 -15.64 -7.09
N ASP A 19 22.36 -15.64 -6.18
CA ASP A 19 22.51 -14.62 -5.18
C ASP A 19 22.74 -13.32 -5.96
N PRO A 20 21.83 -12.33 -5.89
CA PRO A 20 21.98 -11.08 -6.62
C PRO A 20 23.28 -10.34 -6.24
N MET A 21 23.93 -10.72 -5.12
CA MET A 21 25.25 -10.23 -4.72
C MET A 21 26.42 -10.84 -5.51
N ASN A 22 26.22 -11.91 -6.28
CA ASN A 22 27.23 -12.53 -7.14
C ASN A 22 27.42 -11.79 -8.48
N ASN A 23 26.56 -10.82 -8.80
CA ASN A 23 26.70 -9.98 -10.00
C ASN A 23 27.28 -8.59 -9.65
N PRO A 24 28.55 -8.30 -10.01
CA PRO A 24 29.20 -7.04 -9.67
C PRO A 24 28.50 -5.78 -10.20
N GLU A 25 27.80 -5.87 -11.34
CA GLU A 25 27.08 -4.73 -11.91
C GLU A 25 25.80 -4.43 -11.12
N LEU A 26 25.08 -5.45 -10.67
CA LEU A 26 23.93 -5.27 -9.78
C LEU A 26 24.36 -4.67 -8.43
N VAL A 27 25.47 -5.13 -7.87
CA VAL A 27 26.03 -4.59 -6.62
C VAL A 27 26.38 -3.11 -6.75
N LYS A 28 26.97 -2.67 -7.88
CA LYS A 28 27.24 -1.25 -8.14
C LYS A 28 25.96 -0.42 -8.17
N ILE A 29 24.91 -0.91 -8.81
CA ILE A 29 23.60 -0.23 -8.87
C ILE A 29 23.00 -0.11 -7.46
N ILE A 30 23.02 -1.20 -6.67
CA ILE A 30 22.51 -1.23 -5.30
C ILE A 30 23.27 -0.24 -4.41
N ILE A 31 24.61 -0.21 -4.50
CA ILE A 31 25.43 0.76 -3.77
C ILE A 31 25.10 2.20 -4.20
N GLY A 32 24.91 2.43 -5.50
CA GLY A 32 24.45 3.72 -6.03
C GLY A 32 23.13 4.16 -5.40
N GLN A 33 22.16 3.25 -5.35
CA GLN A 33 20.85 3.49 -4.75
C GLN A 33 20.94 3.81 -3.26
N PHE A 34 21.74 3.07 -2.49
CA PHE A 34 21.94 3.37 -1.06
C PHE A 34 22.63 4.71 -0.83
N LYS A 35 23.65 5.04 -1.63
CA LYS A 35 24.30 6.37 -1.58
C LYS A 35 23.32 7.50 -1.87
N TYR A 36 22.38 7.29 -2.79
CA TYR A 36 21.32 8.26 -3.08
C TYR A 36 20.36 8.42 -1.90
N GLN A 37 19.86 7.31 -1.35
CA GLN A 37 18.93 7.32 -0.20
C GLN A 37 19.53 7.96 1.06
N LEU A 38 20.83 7.80 1.29
CA LEU A 38 21.53 8.41 2.42
C LEU A 38 21.60 9.94 2.33
N LYS A 39 21.52 10.50 1.11
CA LYS A 39 21.52 11.95 0.87
C LYS A 39 20.13 12.58 0.93
N MET A 40 19.08 11.78 1.11
CA MET A 40 17.72 12.31 1.20
C MET A 40 17.53 13.03 2.53
N ASP A 41 17.14 14.29 2.47
CA ASP A 41 16.77 15.07 3.65
C ASP A 41 15.56 14.45 4.34
N ARG A 42 15.62 14.39 5.67
CA ARG A 42 14.55 13.83 6.51
C ARG A 42 13.98 14.95 7.36
N MET A 43 12.67 14.99 7.45
CA MET A 43 11.96 15.82 8.42
C MET A 43 11.73 15.05 9.73
N MET A 44 11.51 15.78 10.82
CA MET A 44 11.17 15.15 12.09
C MET A 44 9.76 14.54 12.01
N VAL A 45 9.60 13.34 12.55
CA VAL A 45 8.29 12.65 12.58
C VAL A 45 7.24 13.48 13.33
N SER A 46 7.64 14.21 14.37
CA SER A 46 6.75 15.11 15.10
C SER A 46 6.26 16.29 14.25
N GLU A 47 7.06 16.77 13.30
CA GLU A 47 6.65 17.81 12.35
C GLU A 47 5.72 17.22 11.29
N SER A 48 6.03 16.03 10.78
CA SER A 48 5.19 15.38 9.77
C SER A 48 3.80 15.09 10.32
N ILE A 49 3.67 14.61 11.56
CA ILE A 49 2.37 14.33 12.19
C ILE A 49 1.48 15.59 12.20
N LYS A 50 2.04 16.75 12.56
CA LYS A 50 1.27 18.01 12.58
C LYS A 50 0.69 18.35 11.21
N LEU A 51 1.53 18.29 10.16
CA LEU A 51 1.09 18.55 8.78
C LEU A 51 -0.01 17.59 8.32
N HIS A 52 0.12 16.30 8.68
CA HIS A 52 -0.89 15.30 8.32
C HIS A 52 -2.21 15.55 9.05
N MET A 53 -2.17 15.84 10.35
CA MET A 53 -3.38 16.16 11.14
C MET A 53 -4.09 17.39 10.57
N GLU A 54 -3.36 18.48 10.31
CA GLU A 54 -3.93 19.69 9.71
C GLU A 54 -4.60 19.40 8.37
N LYS A 55 -3.96 18.59 7.52
CA LYS A 55 -4.50 18.25 6.20
C LYS A 55 -5.73 17.34 6.27
N ILE A 56 -5.72 16.40 7.21
CA ILE A 56 -6.86 15.52 7.47
C ILE A 56 -8.05 16.34 7.97
N ASP A 57 -7.85 17.25 8.94
CA ASP A 57 -8.92 18.10 9.48
C ASP A 57 -9.53 19.04 8.43
N GLU A 58 -8.75 19.47 7.45
CA GLU A 58 -9.25 20.22 6.30
C GLU A 58 -10.15 19.35 5.41
N LYS A 59 -9.70 18.13 5.08
CA LYS A 59 -10.34 17.28 4.06
C LYS A 59 -11.48 16.42 4.58
N ILE A 60 -11.46 16.05 5.86
CA ILE A 60 -12.47 15.18 6.47
C ILE A 60 -13.87 15.77 6.32
N LYS A 61 -14.00 17.10 6.36
CA LYS A 61 -15.28 17.83 6.19
C LYS A 61 -15.95 17.57 4.84
N THR A 62 -15.15 17.22 3.83
CA THR A 62 -15.59 16.94 2.45
C THR A 62 -15.43 15.48 2.07
N ASP A 63 -15.06 14.61 3.03
CA ASP A 63 -14.91 13.19 2.80
C ASP A 63 -16.28 12.51 2.83
N TYR A 64 -16.78 12.13 1.65
CA TYR A 64 -18.11 11.53 1.52
C TYR A 64 -18.20 10.06 1.99
N MET A 65 -17.07 9.42 2.32
CA MET A 65 -17.03 8.10 2.95
C MET A 65 -17.26 8.20 4.46
N ILE A 66 -16.84 9.30 5.09
CA ILE A 66 -17.03 9.57 6.52
C ILE A 66 -18.32 10.36 6.77
N HIS A 67 -18.55 11.40 5.96
CA HIS A 67 -19.75 12.23 6.00
C HIS A 67 -20.55 12.03 4.73
N SER A 68 -21.54 11.15 4.76
CA SER A 68 -22.32 10.78 3.57
C SER A 68 -22.78 12.00 2.79
N ALA A 69 -22.50 11.99 1.48
CA ALA A 69 -22.95 13.03 0.57
C ALA A 69 -24.47 13.22 0.67
N PRO A 70 -24.98 14.45 0.48
CA PRO A 70 -26.41 14.68 0.30
C PRO A 70 -26.97 13.74 -0.78
N LYS A 71 -28.18 13.21 -0.55
CA LYS A 71 -28.79 12.25 -1.49
C LYS A 71 -28.94 12.80 -2.91
N SER A 72 -29.07 14.12 -3.05
CA SER A 72 -29.13 14.83 -4.33
C SER A 72 -27.81 14.89 -5.08
N GLU A 73 -26.68 14.72 -4.38
CA GLU A 73 -25.33 14.80 -4.95
C GLU A 73 -24.71 13.40 -5.17
N ASN A 74 -25.25 12.38 -4.49
CA ASN A 74 -24.78 11.01 -4.63
C ASN A 74 -25.39 10.32 -5.86
N ILE A 75 -24.60 10.25 -6.94
CA ILE A 75 -24.98 9.61 -8.22
C ILE A 75 -25.25 8.10 -8.12
N TRP A 76 -24.86 7.47 -7.00
CA TRP A 76 -25.05 6.04 -6.76
C TRP A 76 -26.35 5.73 -6.00
N ILE A 77 -27.07 6.76 -5.54
CA ILE A 77 -28.39 6.58 -4.93
C ILE A 77 -29.43 6.63 -6.05
N ASP A 78 -30.15 5.53 -6.24
CA ASP A 78 -31.30 5.51 -7.15
C ASP A 78 -32.31 6.59 -6.74
N SER A 79 -32.61 7.51 -7.67
CA SER A 79 -33.69 8.50 -7.55
C SER A 79 -35.06 7.83 -7.72
N GLY A 80 -35.28 6.72 -7.00
CA GLY A 80 -36.46 5.86 -7.07
C GLY A 80 -37.72 6.43 -6.42
N ASN A 81 -37.91 7.74 -6.51
CA ASN A 81 -39.20 8.37 -6.19
C ASN A 81 -39.57 9.38 -7.28
N LYS A 82 -39.59 8.90 -8.53
CA LYS A 82 -40.52 9.46 -9.52
C LYS A 82 -41.90 8.99 -9.10
N SER A 83 -42.68 9.88 -8.50
CA SER A 83 -44.11 9.72 -8.28
C SER A 83 -44.79 9.29 -9.59
N SER A 84 -44.97 7.99 -9.78
CA SER A 84 -45.80 7.46 -10.85
C SER A 84 -47.24 7.69 -10.41
N GLY A 85 -47.77 8.86 -10.75
CA GLY A 85 -49.17 9.18 -10.59
C GLY A 85 -50.00 8.17 -11.38
N CYS A 86 -50.58 7.20 -10.67
CA CYS A 86 -51.71 6.44 -11.17
C CYS A 86 -52.97 7.27 -10.89
N LEU A 87 -53.52 7.88 -11.93
CA LEU A 87 -54.92 8.32 -11.93
C LEU A 87 -55.78 7.05 -11.80
N VAL A 88 -56.39 6.86 -10.64
CA VAL A 88 -57.53 5.94 -10.51
C VAL A 88 -58.77 6.77 -10.82
N LEU A 89 -59.35 6.50 -12.00
CA LEU A 89 -60.72 6.84 -12.37
C LEU A 89 -61.71 6.15 -11.43
#